data_AF-A0A543KF43-F1
#
_entry.id   AF-A0A543KF43-F1
#
_cell.length_a   1.000
_cell.length_b   1.000
_cell.length_c   1.000
_cell.angle_alpha   90.00
_cell.angle_beta   90.00
_cell.angle_gamma   90.00
#
_symmetry.space_group_name_H-M   'P 1'
#
loop_
_entity.id
_entity.type
_entity.pdbx_description
1 polymer ?
#
loop_
_entity_poly.entity_id
_entity_poly.type
_entity_poly.pdbx_seq_one_letter_code
_entity_poly.pdbx_strand_id
1 'polypeptide(L)'
;MPANVFRGEIMTSEQKIEFEQRRLAVMRAHVQSDPALRRFRRKRRLSVARSVLGSFIVFGVALLLIKSFIIAFEGPEAYASMVSPLLEGQANDAVLTRALGPDPLSTGIAAAVSPLFPDRPVAGATQAVQVPLTLSLPDEEPALQSLTRP
;
A
#
# COMPACT_ATOMS: atom_id res chain seq x y z
N MET A 1 -58.16 45.22 -32.81
CA MET A 1 -57.69 43.94 -32.22
C MET A 1 -56.17 43.90 -32.33
N PRO A 2 -55.40 43.97 -31.24
CA PRO A 2 -53.96 43.79 -31.33
C PRO A 2 -53.62 42.30 -31.38
N ALA A 3 -52.83 41.92 -32.37
CA ALA A 3 -52.28 40.58 -32.51
C ALA A 3 -51.32 40.29 -31.35
N ASN A 4 -51.65 39.30 -30.52
CA ASN A 4 -50.73 38.71 -29.55
C ASN A 4 -49.65 37.95 -30.29
N VAL A 5 -48.59 38.67 -30.66
CA VAL A 5 -47.32 38.07 -31.08
C VAL A 5 -46.64 37.56 -29.81
N PHE A 6 -46.91 36.31 -29.44
CA PHE A 6 -46.03 35.56 -28.54
C PHE A 6 -44.71 35.32 -29.29
N ARG A 7 -43.85 36.33 -29.21
CA ARG A 7 -42.51 36.35 -29.78
C ARG A 7 -41.72 35.25 -29.08
N GLY A 8 -41.48 34.14 -29.78
CA GLY A 8 -40.40 33.24 -29.43
C GLY A 8 -39.10 34.03 -29.51
N GLU A 9 -38.65 34.57 -28.37
CA GLU A 9 -37.37 35.24 -28.27
C GLU A 9 -36.27 34.21 -28.57
N ILE A 10 -35.56 34.45 -29.67
CA ILE A 10 -34.40 33.68 -30.06
C ILE A 10 -33.32 33.99 -29.02
N MET A 11 -33.21 33.14 -27.99
CA MET A 11 -32.16 33.25 -26.98
C MET A 11 -30.79 33.33 -27.67
N THR A 12 -29.99 34.32 -27.28
CA THR A 12 -28.61 34.44 -27.76
C THR A 12 -27.79 33.23 -27.27
N SER A 13 -26.72 32.89 -27.98
CA SER A 13 -25.85 31.76 -27.60
C SER A 13 -25.31 31.90 -26.17
N GLU A 14 -24.96 33.13 -25.77
CA GLU A 14 -24.49 33.44 -24.42
C GLU A 14 -25.56 33.20 -23.35
N GLN A 15 -26.81 33.61 -23.62
CA GLN A 15 -27.93 33.37 -22.70
C GLN A 15 -28.27 31.88 -22.56
N LYS A 16 -28.12 31.10 -23.65
CA LYS A 16 -28.30 29.63 -23.60
C LYS A 16 -27.25 28.99 -22.71
N ILE A 17 -25.99 29.39 -22.84
CA ILE A 17 -24.89 28.86 -22.02
C ILE A 17 -25.12 29.20 -20.54
N GLU A 18 -25.48 30.45 -20.25
CA GLU A 18 -25.76 30.88 -18.87
C GLU A 18 -26.95 30.12 -18.27
N PHE A 19 -28.01 29.91 -19.05
CA PHE A 19 -29.18 29.13 -18.63
C PHE A 19 -28.82 27.66 -18.38
N GLU A 20 -28.02 27.04 -19.25
CA GLU A 20 -27.55 25.67 -19.07
C GLU A 20 -26.66 25.52 -17.83
N GLN A 21 -25.77 26.48 -17.58
CA GLN A 21 -24.94 26.48 -16.37
C GLN A 21 -25.79 26.59 -15.10
N ARG A 22 -26.77 27.50 -15.09
CA ARG A 22 -27.71 27.65 -13.97
C ARG A 22 -28.54 26.38 -13.77
N ARG A 23 -29.05 25.79 -14.86
CA ARG A 23 -29.80 24.53 -14.82
C ARG A 23 -28.96 23.37 -14.28
N LEU A 24 -27.70 23.25 -14.71
CA LEU A 24 -26.77 22.23 -14.21
C LEU A 24 -26.44 22.43 -12.73
N ALA A 25 -26.27 23.68 -12.28
CA ALA A 25 -26.05 23.99 -10.87
C ALA A 25 -27.24 23.58 -10.01
N VAL A 26 -28.47 23.88 -10.44
CA VAL A 26 -29.71 23.48 -9.75
C VAL A 26 -29.87 21.97 -9.74
N MET A 27 -29.64 21.30 -10.88
CA MET A 27 -29.69 19.84 -10.95
C MET A 27 -28.66 19.18 -10.03
N ARG A 28 -27.42 19.70 -9.97
CA ARG A 28 -26.39 19.20 -9.04
C ARG A 28 -26.80 19.40 -7.59
N ALA A 29 -27.36 20.54 -7.23
CA ALA A 29 -27.86 20.79 -5.87
C ALA A 29 -29.02 19.83 -5.51
N HIS A 30 -29.91 19.55 -6.46
CA HIS A 30 -31.01 18.60 -6.26
C HIS A 30 -30.51 17.15 -6.10
N VAL A 31 -29.58 16.72 -6.95
CA VAL A 31 -28.93 15.41 -6.88
C VAL A 31 -28.13 15.24 -5.58
N GLN A 32 -27.55 16.31 -5.03
CA GLN A 32 -26.85 16.27 -3.74
C GLN A 32 -27.80 16.18 -2.54
N SER A 33 -28.99 16.75 -2.64
CA SER A 33 -30.01 16.72 -1.58
C SER A 33 -30.87 15.44 -1.61
N ASP A 34 -30.81 14.66 -2.69
CA ASP A 34 -31.54 13.39 -2.81
C ASP A 34 -31.11 12.36 -1.73
N PRO A 35 -32.03 11.92 -0.85
CA PRO A 35 -31.75 10.96 0.20
C PRO A 35 -31.37 9.57 -0.33
N ALA A 36 -31.82 9.17 -1.52
CA ALA A 36 -31.51 7.87 -2.11
C ALA A 36 -30.03 7.78 -2.49
N LEU A 37 -29.49 8.84 -3.11
CA LEU A 37 -28.08 8.96 -3.46
C LEU A 37 -27.18 9.00 -2.22
N ARG A 38 -27.61 9.69 -1.14
CA ARG A 38 -26.87 9.70 0.14
C ARG A 38 -26.78 8.30 0.75
N ARG A 39 -27.88 7.53 0.75
CA ARG A 39 -27.89 6.13 1.24
C ARG A 39 -27.00 5.22 0.39
N PHE A 40 -27.06 5.35 -0.93
CA PHE A 40 -26.24 4.56 -1.85
C PHE A 40 -24.73 4.84 -1.68
N ARG A 41 -24.34 6.11 -1.55
CA ARG A 41 -22.95 6.50 -1.26
C ARG A 41 -22.45 5.93 0.08
N ARG A 42 -23.29 5.95 1.13
CA ARG A 42 -22.95 5.34 2.43
C ARG A 42 -22.74 3.82 2.31
N LYS A 43 -23.64 3.10 1.63
CA LYS A 43 -23.50 1.65 1.41
C LYS A 43 -22.24 1.31 0.62
N ARG A 44 -21.92 2.06 -0.43
CA ARG A 44 -20.67 1.88 -1.19
C ARG A 44 -19.43 2.08 -0.32
N ARG A 45 -19.38 3.16 0.47
CA ARG A 45 -18.24 3.42 1.37
C ARG A 45 -18.05 2.30 2.40
N LEU A 46 -19.14 1.79 2.99
CA LEU A 46 -19.08 0.68 3.93
C LEU A 46 -18.59 -0.62 3.26
N SER A 47 -19.04 -0.90 2.04
CA SER A 47 -18.58 -2.08 1.30
C SER A 47 -17.09 -1.98 0.95
N VAL A 48 -16.62 -0.82 0.52
CA VAL A 48 -15.19 -0.59 0.23
C VAL A 48 -14.36 -0.69 1.50
N ALA A 49 -14.79 -0.05 2.59
CA ALA A 49 -14.10 -0.13 3.88
C ALA A 49 -14.00 -1.58 4.39
N ARG A 50 -15.09 -2.37 4.26
CA ARG A 50 -15.08 -3.79 4.61
C ARG A 50 -14.12 -4.61 3.74
N SER A 51 -14.07 -4.32 2.43
CA SER A 51 -13.13 -4.98 1.52
C SER A 51 -11.68 -4.69 1.89
N VAL A 52 -11.37 -3.41 2.12
CA VAL A 52 -10.03 -2.96 2.51
C VAL A 52 -9.63 -3.58 3.85
N LEU A 53 -10.50 -3.54 4.86
CA LEU A 53 -10.23 -4.17 6.15
C LEU A 53 -10.03 -5.69 6.01
N GLY A 54 -10.84 -6.36 5.20
CA GLY A 54 -10.67 -7.78 4.87
C GLY A 54 -9.30 -8.07 4.26
N SER A 55 -8.83 -7.24 3.33
CA SER A 55 -7.50 -7.39 2.72
C SER A 55 -6.36 -7.26 3.74
N PHE A 56 -6.47 -6.32 4.70
CA PHE A 56 -5.47 -6.19 5.77
C PHE A 56 -5.43 -7.41 6.68
N ILE A 57 -6.58 -8.01 7.00
CA ILE A 57 -6.65 -9.23 7.80
C ILE A 57 -5.99 -10.39 7.06
N VAL A 58 -6.36 -10.62 5.79
CA VAL A 58 -5.77 -11.70 4.98
C VAL A 58 -4.27 -11.52 4.84
N PHE A 59 -3.81 -10.28 4.58
CA PHE A 59 -2.40 -9.95 4.49
C PHE A 59 -1.67 -10.19 5.81
N GLY A 60 -2.25 -9.78 6.94
CA GLY A 60 -1.70 -10.03 8.27
C GLY A 60 -1.57 -11.52 8.59
N VAL A 61 -2.58 -12.33 8.24
CA VAL A 61 -2.52 -13.79 8.39
C VAL A 61 -1.43 -14.39 7.49
N ALA A 62 -1.32 -13.95 6.24
CA ALA A 62 -0.30 -14.43 5.32
C ALA A 62 1.13 -14.13 5.84
N LEU A 63 1.38 -12.91 6.33
CA LEU A 63 2.66 -12.54 6.94
C LEU A 63 2.96 -13.35 8.19
N LEU A 64 1.95 -13.59 9.04
CA LEU A 64 2.09 -14.42 10.22
C LEU A 64 2.45 -15.87 9.88
N LEU A 65 1.84 -16.43 8.83
CA LEU A 65 2.21 -17.76 8.34
C LEU A 65 3.64 -17.75 7.81
N ILE A 66 4.03 -16.81 6.95
CA ILE A 66 5.41 -16.70 6.43
C ILE A 66 6.41 -16.64 7.59
N LYS A 67 6.16 -15.80 8.59
CA LYS A 67 6.98 -15.70 9.80
C LYS A 67 7.08 -17.04 10.55
N SER A 68 5.96 -17.72 10.73
CA SER A 68 5.91 -19.04 11.40
C SER A 68 6.67 -20.10 10.62
N PHE A 69 6.59 -20.08 9.28
CA PHE A 69 7.33 -20.98 8.41
C PHE A 69 8.85 -20.74 8.52
N ILE A 70 9.30 -19.48 8.49
CA ILE A 70 10.73 -19.15 8.66
C ILE A 70 11.23 -19.66 10.02
N ILE A 71 10.47 -19.42 11.09
CA ILE A 71 10.80 -19.92 12.44
C ILE A 71 10.80 -21.46 12.47
N ALA A 72 9.88 -22.13 11.78
CA ALA A 72 9.85 -23.59 11.70
C ALA A 72 11.04 -24.18 10.93
N PHE A 73 11.55 -23.45 9.93
CA PHE A 73 12.68 -23.89 9.10
C PHE A 73 14.04 -23.62 9.74
N GLU A 74 14.24 -22.45 10.32
CA GLU A 74 15.56 -21.99 10.80
C GLU A 74 15.70 -22.11 12.32
N GLY A 75 14.59 -22.22 13.03
CA GLY A 75 14.53 -22.17 14.48
C GLY A 75 14.37 -20.73 15.00
N PRO A 76 13.86 -20.59 16.24
CA PRO A 76 13.56 -19.28 16.82
C PRO A 76 14.81 -18.43 17.07
N GLU A 77 15.94 -19.05 17.40
CA GLU A 77 17.20 -18.35 17.68
C GLU A 77 17.84 -17.78 16.40
N ALA A 78 17.83 -18.55 15.32
CA ALA A 78 18.32 -18.10 14.02
C ALA A 78 17.47 -16.94 13.49
N TYR A 79 16.15 -17.06 13.57
CA TYR A 79 15.24 -15.97 13.20
C TYR A 79 15.50 -14.68 13.99
N ALA A 80 15.70 -14.79 15.31
CA ALA A 80 16.01 -13.62 16.15
C ALA A 80 17.32 -12.93 15.70
N SER A 81 18.34 -13.71 15.33
CA SER A 81 19.60 -13.16 14.80
C SER A 81 19.44 -12.50 13.42
N MET A 82 18.56 -13.01 12.55
CA MET A 82 18.27 -12.39 11.24
C MET A 82 17.55 -11.06 11.36
N VAL A 83 16.68 -10.93 12.36
CA VAL A 83 15.87 -9.72 12.59
C VAL A 83 16.60 -8.70 13.46
N SER A 84 17.58 -9.12 14.27
CA SER A 84 18.42 -8.26 15.11
C SER A 84 18.93 -6.98 14.42
N PRO A 85 19.56 -7.02 13.23
CA PRO A 85 20.07 -5.82 12.57
C PRO A 85 18.96 -4.84 12.13
N LEU A 86 17.72 -5.32 11.94
CA LEU A 86 16.57 -4.46 11.62
C LEU A 86 15.99 -3.79 12.87
N LEU A 87 16.33 -4.29 14.06
CA LEU A 87 15.90 -3.76 15.34
C LEU A 87 16.96 -2.89 16.02
N GLU A 88 18.18 -2.88 15.51
CA GLU A 88 19.26 -2.01 15.98
C GLU A 88 18.84 -0.53 15.89
N GLY A 89 18.64 0.10 17.05
CA GLY A 89 18.18 1.48 17.17
C GLY A 89 16.70 1.66 17.53
N GLN A 90 15.93 0.57 17.62
CA GLN A 90 14.56 0.61 18.14
C GLN A 90 14.55 0.37 19.64
N ALA A 91 13.73 1.12 20.38
CA ALA A 91 13.49 0.83 21.79
C ALA A 91 12.85 -0.57 21.93
N ASN A 92 13.26 -1.35 22.92
CA ASN A 92 12.79 -2.73 23.12
C ASN A 92 11.25 -2.86 23.18
N ASP A 93 10.54 -1.79 23.55
CA ASP A 93 9.08 -1.74 23.67
C ASP A 93 8.37 -1.09 22.45
N ALA A 94 9.10 -0.81 21.37
CA ALA A 94 8.54 -0.27 20.15
C ALA A 94 7.58 -1.27 19.49
N VAL A 95 6.51 -0.78 18.86
CA VAL A 95 5.54 -1.64 18.16
C VAL A 95 6.23 -2.52 17.10
N LEU A 96 7.31 -2.03 16.50
CA LEU A 96 8.08 -2.75 15.49
C LEU A 96 8.96 -3.87 16.08
N THR A 97 9.59 -3.68 17.25
CA THR A 97 10.33 -4.76 17.91
C THR A 97 9.38 -5.89 18.31
N ARG A 98 8.17 -5.56 18.80
CA ARG A 98 7.15 -6.55 19.11
C ARG A 98 6.56 -7.25 17.90
N ALA A 99 6.44 -6.54 16.76
CA ALA A 99 5.90 -7.13 15.53
C ALA A 99 6.92 -8.06 14.83
N LEU A 100 8.20 -7.67 14.83
CA LEU A 100 9.26 -8.37 14.11
C LEU A 100 9.96 -9.44 14.96
N GLY A 101 10.09 -9.24 16.27
CA GLY A 101 10.70 -10.21 17.18
C GLY A 101 9.92 -11.53 17.29
N PRO A 102 10.52 -12.61 17.81
CA PRO A 102 9.84 -13.89 18.00
C PRO A 102 8.64 -13.72 18.94
N ASP A 103 7.46 -14.14 18.48
CA ASP A 103 6.20 -13.98 19.21
C ASP A 103 5.56 -15.35 19.51
N PRO A 104 4.75 -15.48 20.58
CA PRO A 104 4.22 -16.76 21.02
C PRO A 104 3.26 -17.42 20.02
N LEU A 105 2.60 -16.64 19.15
CA LEU A 105 1.70 -17.19 18.14
C LEU A 105 2.47 -17.79 16.97
N SER A 106 3.46 -17.06 16.44
CA SER A 106 4.28 -17.57 15.33
C SER A 106 5.14 -18.77 15.74
N THR A 107 5.70 -18.75 16.95
CA THR A 107 6.43 -19.90 17.52
C THR A 107 5.52 -21.10 17.81
N GLY A 108 4.29 -20.88 18.29
CA GLY A 108 3.30 -21.94 18.48
C GLY A 108 2.88 -22.60 17.15
N ILE A 109 2.65 -21.82 16.10
CA ILE A 109 2.36 -22.35 14.77
C ILE A 109 3.58 -23.07 14.20
N ALA A 110 4.77 -22.50 14.35
CA ALA A 110 6.01 -23.13 13.92
C ALA A 110 6.19 -24.51 14.56
N ALA A 111 5.97 -24.63 15.88
CA ALA A 111 6.05 -25.91 16.60
C ALA A 111 5.04 -26.95 16.09
N ALA A 112 3.83 -26.51 15.69
CA ALA A 112 2.81 -27.40 15.13
C ALA A 112 3.15 -27.90 13.71
N VAL A 113 3.85 -27.09 12.91
CA VAL A 113 4.19 -27.43 11.51
C VAL A 113 5.58 -28.06 11.39
N SER A 114 6.50 -27.79 12.33
CA SER A 114 7.86 -28.35 12.40
C SER A 114 7.94 -29.88 12.16
N PRO A 115 7.07 -30.76 12.71
CA PRO A 115 7.14 -32.20 12.44
C PRO A 115 6.84 -32.61 10.98
N LEU A 116 6.35 -31.68 10.13
CA LEU A 116 6.14 -31.92 8.70
C LEU A 116 7.40 -31.66 7.87
N PHE A 117 8.44 -31.05 8.46
CA PHE A 117 9.71 -30.78 7.80
C PHE A 117 10.77 -31.70 8.40
N PRO A 118 11.16 -32.79 7.72
CA PRO A 118 12.15 -33.72 8.26
C PRO A 118 13.50 -33.02 8.48
N ASP A 119 14.09 -33.31 9.64
CA ASP A 119 15.32 -32.76 10.21
C ASP A 119 16.38 -32.42 9.15
N ARG A 120 16.47 -31.15 8.80
CA ARG A 120 17.73 -30.61 8.29
C ARG A 120 18.58 -30.21 9.50
N PRO A 121 19.88 -30.53 9.49
CA PRO A 121 20.78 -30.00 10.50
C PRO A 121 20.67 -28.48 10.44
N VAL A 122 20.40 -27.87 11.60
CA VAL A 122 20.50 -26.44 11.84
C VAL A 122 21.89 -26.03 11.36
N ALA A 123 21.97 -25.55 10.12
CA ALA A 123 23.20 -25.02 9.57
C ALA A 123 23.43 -23.69 10.27
N GLY A 124 24.02 -23.80 11.47
CA GLY A 124 24.62 -22.66 12.13
C GLY A 124 25.54 -21.96 11.14
N ALA A 125 25.41 -20.63 11.08
CA ALA A 125 26.37 -19.75 10.44
C ALA A 125 26.62 -19.98 8.94
N THR A 126 25.59 -19.92 8.09
CA THR A 126 25.82 -19.39 6.74
C THR A 126 25.97 -17.88 6.85
N GLN A 127 27.24 -17.49 7.01
CA GLN A 127 27.88 -16.22 6.64
C GLN A 127 26.93 -15.08 6.29
N ALA A 128 27.07 -13.99 7.04
CA ALA A 128 26.61 -12.67 6.62
C ALA A 128 26.97 -12.45 5.15
N VAL A 129 26.00 -12.62 4.26
CA VAL A 129 26.08 -12.12 2.89
C VAL A 129 26.01 -10.61 3.05
N GLN A 130 27.19 -10.00 3.24
CA GLN A 130 27.36 -8.58 2.96
C GLN A 130 26.96 -8.43 1.50
N VAL A 131 25.76 -7.90 1.25
CA VAL A 131 25.42 -7.37 -0.05
C VAL A 131 26.24 -6.08 -0.14
N PRO A 132 27.32 -6.00 -0.94
CA PRO A 132 27.98 -4.73 -1.15
C PRO A 132 26.97 -3.87 -1.88
N LEU A 133 26.44 -2.86 -1.19
CA LEU A 133 25.69 -1.77 -1.82
C LEU A 133 26.70 -0.94 -2.62
N THR A 134 27.29 -1.51 -3.68
CA THR A 134 27.99 -0.73 -4.69
C THR A 134 26.93 0.06 -5.42
N LEU A 135 26.70 1.28 -4.94
CA LEU A 135 26.15 2.38 -5.72
C LEU A 135 27.06 2.55 -6.94
N SER A 136 26.77 1.81 -8.01
CA SER A 136 27.27 2.10 -9.34
C SER A 136 26.65 3.43 -9.77
N LEU A 137 27.31 4.54 -9.46
CA LEU A 137 27.11 5.75 -10.23
C LEU A 137 27.52 5.43 -11.68
N PRO A 138 26.70 5.75 -12.69
CA PRO A 138 27.16 5.72 -14.05
C PRO A 138 28.18 6.86 -14.23
N ASP A 139 29.46 6.50 -14.34
CA ASP A 139 30.49 7.40 -14.86
C ASP A 139 30.13 7.73 -16.31
N GLU A 140 29.62 8.95 -16.53
CA GLU A 140 29.53 9.51 -17.88
C GLU A 140 30.92 9.75 -18.43
N GLU A 141 31.26 8.88 -19.39
CA GLU A 141 32.07 9.02 -20.60
C GLU A 141 33.39 9.83 -20.65
N PRO A 142 34.32 9.36 -21.52
CA PRO A 142 35.73 9.70 -21.50
C PRO A 142 36.11 10.78 -22.52
N ALA A 143 37.42 11.04 -22.58
CA ALA A 143 38.19 11.73 -23.62
C ALA A 143 38.61 13.16 -23.28
N LEU A 144 39.90 13.32 -22.95
CA LEU A 144 40.83 14.12 -23.75
C LEU A 144 42.27 13.84 -23.26
N GLN A 145 42.81 12.70 -23.70
CA GLN A 145 44.26 12.54 -23.84
C GLN A 145 44.67 13.31 -25.10
N SER A 146 45.13 14.55 -24.96
CA SER A 146 46.05 15.16 -25.92
C SER A 146 46.50 16.52 -25.39
N LEU A 147 47.64 16.58 -24.67
CA LEU A 147 48.58 17.68 -24.82
C LEU A 147 49.92 17.34 -24.16
N THR A 148 50.74 16.63 -24.95
CA THR A 148 52.14 16.95 -25.24
C THR A 148 52.93 17.72 -24.17
N ARG A 149 53.96 17.07 -23.65
CA ARG A 149 55.24 17.75 -23.34
C ARG A 149 56.42 16.91 -23.84
N PRO A 150 57.51 17.58 -24.25
CA PRO A 150 58.55 17.08 -25.15
C PRO A 150 59.50 16.07 -24.51
#